data_AF-A0A448MQ18-F1
#
_entry.id   AF-A0A448MQ18-F1
#
_cell.length_a   1.000
_cell.length_b   1.000
_cell.length_c   1.000
_cell.angle_alpha   90.00
_cell.angle_beta   90.00
_cell.angle_gamma   90.00
#
_symmetry.space_group_name_H-M   'P 1'
#
loop_
_entity.id
_entity.type
_entity.pdbx_description
1 polymer ?
#
loop_
_entity_poly.entity_id
_entity_poly.type
_entity_poly.pdbx_seq_one_letter_code
_entity_poly.pdbx_strand_id
1 'polypeptide(L)'
;MQSAYSSARYQRLRDNVDNRPYWQYSAVGDSRTRPAHLALSGKVYRYDDPFWATFYPPNGFNCRCTVIALSERDLARKGMNSPDDSSEFLVEVERPADKHGNREKTIGFKLADGSIRVTDKGFDYNVGRLAYKPNLDLYPKKLAHQFAKVDMTGGEFKQVYRLLEDKIIPHLQEYRALKSQEKDVFLRKIRSELERNFKFAAGVLTDETKQIIGTELTTVWLSDDSLVKQIAHREGQFGVDEYVILPEILFSPEKIKSKKVLILSFIRQSTVLDT
;
A
#
# COMPACT_ATOMS: atom_id res chain seq x y z
N MET A 1 10.20 11.11 -5.07
CA MET A 1 9.07 12.02 -4.70
C MET A 1 7.81 11.78 -5.55
N GLN A 2 7.89 11.76 -6.89
CA GLN A 2 6.68 11.66 -7.75
C GLN A 2 5.85 10.39 -7.52
N SER A 3 6.49 9.22 -7.41
CA SER A 3 5.79 7.95 -7.15
C SER A 3 5.06 7.97 -5.81
N ALA A 4 5.68 8.49 -4.75
CA ALA A 4 5.04 8.60 -3.42
C ALA A 4 3.80 9.51 -3.44
N TYR A 5 3.88 10.65 -4.15
CA TYR A 5 2.72 11.54 -4.33
C TYR A 5 1.59 10.84 -5.10
N SER A 6 1.92 10.14 -6.19
CA SER A 6 0.95 9.34 -6.95
C SER A 6 0.33 8.23 -6.11
N SER A 7 1.11 7.52 -5.28
CA SER A 7 0.58 6.48 -4.40
C SER A 7 -0.40 7.04 -3.36
N ALA A 8 -0.07 8.16 -2.72
CA ALA A 8 -0.99 8.84 -1.80
C ALA A 8 -2.25 9.36 -2.50
N ARG A 9 -2.14 9.76 -3.77
CA ARG A 9 -3.30 10.12 -4.60
C ARG A 9 -4.15 8.89 -4.91
N TYR A 10 -3.54 7.77 -5.26
CA TYR A 10 -4.25 6.51 -5.53
C TYR A 10 -5.09 6.09 -4.34
N GLN A 11 -4.54 6.14 -3.12
CA GLN A 11 -5.29 5.86 -1.89
C GLN A 11 -6.55 6.73 -1.79
N ARG A 12 -6.41 8.06 -1.93
CA ARG A 12 -7.56 8.99 -1.88
C ARG A 12 -8.60 8.74 -2.98
N LEU A 13 -8.16 8.34 -4.18
CA LEU A 13 -9.07 7.98 -5.25
C LEU A 13 -9.81 6.68 -4.94
N ARG A 14 -9.10 5.70 -4.36
CA ARG A 14 -9.65 4.40 -3.96
C ARG A 14 -10.66 4.49 -2.83
N ASP A 15 -10.37 5.32 -1.82
CA ASP A 15 -11.28 5.56 -0.70
C ASP A 15 -12.60 6.24 -1.12
N ASN A 16 -12.67 6.77 -2.36
CA ASN A 16 -13.83 7.51 -2.87
C ASN A 16 -14.47 6.86 -4.12
N VAL A 17 -14.16 5.59 -4.42
CA VAL A 17 -14.70 4.91 -5.61
C VAL A 17 -16.22 4.77 -5.56
N ASP A 18 -16.82 4.69 -4.38
CA ASP A 18 -18.28 4.58 -4.23
C ASP A 18 -19.01 5.83 -4.78
N ASN A 19 -18.42 7.01 -4.63
CA ASN A 19 -19.00 8.26 -5.14
C ASN A 19 -18.45 8.65 -6.52
N ARG A 20 -17.22 8.24 -6.81
CA ARG A 20 -16.48 8.63 -8.04
C ARG A 20 -15.74 7.42 -8.65
N PRO A 21 -16.48 6.43 -9.18
CA PRO A 21 -15.92 5.17 -9.65
C PRO A 21 -15.16 5.28 -10.97
N TYR A 22 -15.26 6.40 -11.69
CA TYR A 22 -14.63 6.59 -12.99
C TYR A 22 -13.41 7.46 -12.88
N TRP A 23 -12.33 7.05 -13.51
CA TRP A 23 -11.05 7.73 -13.45
C TRP A 23 -10.68 8.23 -14.83
N GLN A 24 -10.18 9.47 -14.90
CA GLN A 24 -9.68 10.07 -16.13
C GLN A 24 -8.17 10.27 -16.03
N TYR A 25 -7.44 9.80 -17.03
CA TYR A 25 -6.01 10.09 -17.18
C TYR A 25 -5.84 11.56 -17.59
N SER A 26 -5.00 12.30 -16.85
CA SER A 26 -4.78 13.73 -17.05
C SER A 26 -3.29 14.00 -17.23
N ALA A 27 -2.89 14.31 -18.46
CA ALA A 27 -1.58 14.86 -18.73
C ALA A 27 -1.61 16.39 -18.54
N VAL A 28 -0.47 16.99 -18.16
CA VAL A 28 -0.35 18.45 -17.97
C VAL A 28 -0.61 19.20 -19.29
N GLY A 29 -0.17 18.63 -20.42
CA GLY A 29 -0.39 19.22 -21.75
C GLY A 29 0.54 20.38 -22.09
N ASP A 30 1.62 20.59 -21.31
CA ASP A 30 2.66 21.57 -21.64
C ASP A 30 3.72 20.98 -22.60
N SER A 31 4.64 21.82 -23.08
CA SER A 31 5.73 21.43 -23.99
C SER A 31 6.68 20.36 -23.44
N ARG A 32 6.65 20.12 -22.12
CA ARG A 32 7.44 19.11 -21.42
C ARG A 32 6.68 17.80 -21.23
N THR A 33 5.42 17.73 -21.66
CA THR A 33 4.63 16.50 -21.62
C THR A 33 5.03 15.63 -22.81
N ARG A 34 5.47 14.40 -22.54
CA ARG A 34 5.84 13.47 -23.62
C ARG A 34 4.62 13.18 -24.51
N PRO A 35 4.78 13.12 -25.84
CA PRO A 35 3.68 12.79 -26.75
C PRO A 35 2.97 11.48 -26.39
N ALA A 36 3.72 10.47 -25.93
CA ALA A 36 3.15 9.20 -25.49
C ALA A 36 2.19 9.34 -24.29
N HIS A 37 2.47 10.24 -23.35
CA HIS A 37 1.57 10.47 -22.21
C HIS A 37 0.40 11.37 -22.61
N LEU A 38 0.64 12.34 -23.48
CA LEU A 38 -0.41 13.22 -24.00
C LEU A 38 -1.47 12.43 -24.77
N ALA A 39 -1.06 11.39 -25.50
CA ALA A 39 -1.97 10.51 -26.23
C ALA A 39 -2.92 9.70 -25.33
N LEU A 40 -2.58 9.52 -24.04
CA LEU A 40 -3.44 8.91 -23.03
C LEU A 40 -4.34 9.93 -22.34
N SER A 41 -4.09 11.23 -22.51
CA SER A 41 -4.86 12.29 -21.84
C SER A 41 -6.32 12.24 -22.26
N GLY A 42 -7.20 12.34 -21.27
CA GLY A 42 -8.64 12.33 -21.49
C GLY A 42 -9.29 10.94 -21.45
N LYS A 43 -8.52 9.85 -21.57
CA LYS A 43 -9.05 8.48 -21.47
C LYS A 43 -9.74 8.27 -20.13
N VAL A 44 -10.94 7.70 -20.17
CA VAL A 44 -11.80 7.50 -19.00
C VAL A 44 -12.18 6.03 -18.90
N TYR A 45 -11.81 5.42 -17.77
CA TYR A 45 -12.10 4.02 -17.47
C TYR A 45 -12.63 3.91 -16.04
N ARG A 46 -13.33 2.82 -15.72
CA ARG A 46 -13.68 2.51 -14.32
C ARG A 46 -12.41 2.25 -13.51
N TYR A 47 -12.44 2.50 -12.19
CA TYR A 47 -11.25 2.43 -11.33
C TYR A 47 -10.52 1.06 -11.30
N ASP A 48 -11.24 -0.02 -11.61
CA ASP A 48 -10.79 -1.41 -11.61
C ASP A 48 -10.41 -1.93 -13.01
N ASP A 49 -10.58 -1.11 -14.05
CA ASP A 49 -10.20 -1.42 -15.42
C ASP A 49 -8.69 -1.77 -15.52
N PRO A 50 -8.32 -2.77 -16.35
CA PRO A 50 -6.94 -3.25 -16.45
C PRO A 50 -5.94 -2.18 -16.92
N PHE A 51 -6.37 -1.11 -17.58
CA PHE A 51 -5.53 0.03 -17.95
C PHE A 51 -4.76 0.58 -16.74
N TRP A 52 -5.43 0.69 -15.60
CA TRP A 52 -4.83 1.26 -14.39
C TRP A 52 -3.80 0.34 -13.75
N ALA A 53 -3.69 -0.93 -14.15
CA ALA A 53 -2.62 -1.80 -13.66
C ALA A 53 -1.25 -1.36 -14.17
N THR A 54 -1.19 -0.85 -15.41
CA THR A 54 0.06 -0.50 -16.10
C THR A 54 0.23 1.01 -16.29
N PHE A 55 -0.84 1.73 -16.64
CA PHE A 55 -0.75 3.13 -17.07
C PHE A 55 -1.14 4.15 -15.99
N TYR A 56 -1.24 3.74 -14.72
CA TYR A 56 -1.44 4.68 -13.62
C TYR A 56 -0.16 5.49 -13.35
N PRO A 57 -0.17 6.84 -13.44
CA PRO A 57 1.03 7.65 -13.29
C PRO A 57 1.81 7.42 -11.98
N PRO A 58 3.14 7.52 -11.99
CA PRO A 58 3.98 7.99 -13.11
C PRO A 58 4.25 6.91 -14.16
N ASN A 59 4.17 7.30 -15.44
CA ASN A 59 4.47 6.40 -16.57
C ASN A 59 5.91 6.53 -17.07
N GLY A 60 6.78 7.20 -16.29
CA GLY A 60 8.16 7.44 -16.67
C GLY A 60 8.88 8.45 -15.78
N PHE A 61 10.18 8.61 -16.02
CA PHE A 61 11.01 9.54 -15.24
C PHE A 61 10.51 10.98 -15.40
N ASN A 62 10.36 11.71 -14.29
CA ASN A 62 9.83 13.09 -14.26
C ASN A 62 8.41 13.24 -14.87
N CYS A 63 7.61 12.17 -14.86
CA CYS A 63 6.22 12.22 -15.31
C CYS A 63 5.36 13.07 -14.35
N ARG A 64 4.61 14.03 -14.89
CA ARG A 64 3.73 14.93 -14.11
C ARG A 64 2.24 14.66 -14.35
N CYS A 65 1.92 13.55 -15.02
CA CYS A 65 0.54 13.13 -15.25
C CYS A 65 -0.12 12.71 -13.94
N THR A 66 -1.44 12.79 -13.91
CA THR A 66 -2.27 12.51 -12.74
C THR A 66 -3.57 11.81 -13.15
N VAL A 67 -4.36 11.40 -12.16
CA VAL A 67 -5.72 10.86 -12.34
C VAL A 67 -6.74 11.77 -11.67
N ILE A 68 -7.88 11.96 -12.34
CA ILE A 68 -9.04 12.73 -11.86
C ILE A 68 -10.19 11.74 -11.62
N ALA A 69 -10.80 11.77 -10.43
CA ALA A 69 -11.98 10.97 -10.13
C ALA A 69 -13.27 11.68 -10.57
N LEU A 70 -14.11 10.97 -11.30
CA LEU A 70 -15.34 11.43 -11.92
C LEU A 70 -16.53 10.65 -11.37
N SER A 71 -17.64 11.36 -11.17
CA SER A 71 -18.96 10.77 -10.89
C SER A 71 -19.74 10.51 -12.18
N GLU A 72 -20.87 9.81 -12.09
CA GLU A 72 -21.81 9.62 -13.20
C GLU A 72 -22.22 10.94 -13.86
N ARG A 73 -22.51 11.98 -13.04
CA ARG A 73 -22.87 13.31 -13.56
C ARG A 73 -21.72 13.97 -14.32
N ASP A 74 -20.47 13.68 -13.93
CA ASP A 74 -19.30 14.21 -14.61
C ASP A 74 -19.07 13.50 -15.95
N LEU A 75 -19.39 12.21 -16.07
CA LEU A 75 -19.43 11.49 -17.36
C LEU A 75 -20.50 12.06 -18.27
N ALA A 76 -21.72 12.25 -17.78
CA ALA A 76 -22.82 12.82 -18.55
C ALA A 76 -22.47 14.22 -19.09
N ARG A 77 -21.81 15.06 -18.26
CA ARG A 77 -21.32 16.39 -18.70
C ARG A 77 -20.25 16.30 -19.80
N LYS A 78 -19.51 15.20 -19.87
CA LYS A 78 -18.53 14.91 -20.94
C LYS A 78 -19.18 14.26 -22.17
N GLY A 79 -20.49 14.03 -22.16
CA GLY A 79 -21.20 13.36 -23.26
C GLY A 79 -20.95 11.85 -23.30
N MET A 80 -20.53 11.24 -22.19
CA MET A 80 -20.31 9.80 -22.08
C MET A 80 -21.48 9.16 -21.32
N ASN A 81 -22.05 8.10 -21.89
CA ASN A 81 -23.12 7.31 -21.25
C ASN A 81 -22.57 6.19 -20.35
N SER A 82 -21.32 5.78 -20.57
CA SER A 82 -20.59 4.79 -19.79
C SER A 82 -19.08 5.07 -19.93
N PRO A 83 -18.22 4.61 -19.00
CA PRO A 83 -16.79 4.58 -19.24
C PRO A 83 -16.45 3.65 -20.41
N ASP A 84 -15.28 3.84 -21.02
CA ASP A 84 -14.74 2.89 -21.99
C ASP A 84 -14.28 1.60 -21.28
N ASP A 85 -14.02 0.54 -22.05
CA ASP A 85 -13.32 -0.67 -21.60
C ASP A 85 -11.96 -0.72 -22.30
N SER A 86 -10.87 -0.82 -21.55
CA SER A 86 -9.53 -0.83 -22.13
C SER A 86 -9.06 -2.19 -22.64
N SER A 87 -9.76 -3.28 -22.31
CA SER A 87 -9.26 -4.65 -22.42
C SER A 87 -8.77 -5.01 -23.82
N GLU A 88 -9.50 -4.61 -24.86
CA GLU A 88 -9.12 -4.88 -26.27
C GLU A 88 -7.96 -4.02 -26.79
N PHE A 89 -7.62 -2.94 -26.07
CA PHE A 89 -6.52 -2.04 -26.43
C PHE A 89 -5.21 -2.40 -25.73
N LEU A 90 -5.24 -3.29 -24.73
CA LEU A 90 -4.05 -3.73 -24.02
C LEU A 90 -3.41 -4.91 -24.77
N VAL A 91 -2.16 -4.72 -25.19
CA VAL A 91 -1.41 -5.71 -25.98
C VAL A 91 -0.04 -5.96 -25.38
N GLU A 92 0.40 -7.22 -25.33
CA GLU A 92 1.76 -7.56 -24.93
C GLU A 92 2.74 -7.14 -26.02
N VAL A 93 3.79 -6.42 -25.65
CA VAL A 93 4.82 -5.92 -26.57
C VAL A 93 6.22 -6.14 -26.02
N GLU A 94 7.16 -6.42 -26.90
CA GLU A 94 8.58 -6.52 -26.58
C GLU A 94 9.23 -5.13 -26.72
N ARG A 95 9.92 -4.67 -25.67
CA ARG A 95 10.64 -3.40 -25.71
C ARG A 95 11.90 -3.51 -26.57
N PRO A 96 12.39 -2.39 -27.13
CA PRO A 96 13.71 -2.33 -27.74
C PRO A 96 14.78 -2.83 -26.75
N ALA A 97 15.80 -3.49 -27.28
CA ALA A 97 16.90 -4.00 -26.48
C ALA A 97 17.58 -2.85 -25.70
N ASP A 98 17.92 -3.11 -24.44
CA ASP A 98 18.69 -2.17 -23.63
C ASP A 98 20.16 -2.10 -24.09
N LYS A 99 20.95 -1.25 -23.43
CA LYS A 99 22.39 -1.09 -23.74
C LYS A 99 23.20 -2.39 -23.57
N HIS A 100 22.65 -3.39 -22.88
CA HIS A 100 23.25 -4.69 -22.63
C HIS A 100 22.64 -5.80 -23.51
N GLY A 101 21.74 -5.45 -24.43
CA GLY A 101 21.07 -6.40 -25.33
C GLY A 101 19.87 -7.12 -24.69
N ASN A 102 19.51 -6.83 -23.44
CA ASN A 102 18.36 -7.49 -22.81
C ASN A 102 17.07 -6.95 -23.40
N ARG A 103 16.10 -7.85 -23.61
CA ARG A 103 14.75 -7.52 -24.02
C ARG A 103 13.78 -7.90 -22.92
N GLU A 104 12.79 -7.05 -22.69
CA GLU A 104 11.72 -7.30 -21.73
C GLU A 104 10.37 -7.11 -22.40
N LYS A 105 9.40 -7.91 -21.95
CA LYS A 105 8.02 -7.77 -22.36
C LYS A 105 7.29 -6.83 -21.42
N THR A 106 6.32 -6.10 -21.95
CA THR A 106 5.49 -5.16 -21.19
C THR A 106 4.10 -5.08 -21.82
N ILE A 107 3.20 -4.36 -21.17
CA ILE A 107 1.86 -4.08 -21.72
C ILE A 107 1.87 -2.71 -22.41
N GLY A 108 1.50 -2.71 -23.68
CA GLY A 108 1.26 -1.53 -24.50
C GLY A 108 -0.23 -1.21 -24.61
N PHE A 109 -0.55 0.05 -24.85
CA PHE A 109 -1.90 0.53 -25.13
C PHE A 109 -2.01 0.92 -26.61
N LYS A 110 -2.85 0.22 -27.36
CA LYS A 110 -3.10 0.44 -28.79
C LYS A 110 -4.09 1.59 -28.99
N LEU A 111 -3.66 2.63 -29.69
CA LEU A 111 -4.48 3.77 -30.04
C LEU A 111 -5.27 3.53 -31.34
N ALA A 112 -6.27 4.38 -31.59
CA ALA A 112 -7.12 4.30 -32.77
C ALA A 112 -6.34 4.49 -34.09
N ASP A 113 -5.22 5.22 -34.05
CA ASP A 113 -4.30 5.39 -35.18
C ASP A 113 -3.39 4.15 -35.42
N GLY A 114 -3.57 3.09 -34.63
CA GLY A 114 -2.76 1.87 -34.67
C GLY A 114 -1.44 1.97 -33.91
N SER A 115 -1.04 3.15 -33.42
CA SER A 115 0.20 3.31 -32.65
C SER A 115 0.07 2.71 -31.26
N ILE A 116 1.15 2.12 -30.75
CA ILE A 116 1.19 1.50 -29.42
C ILE A 116 1.99 2.40 -28.47
N ARG A 117 1.41 2.69 -27.30
CA ARG A 117 2.07 3.45 -26.23
C ARG A 117 2.48 2.52 -25.11
N VAL A 118 3.73 2.64 -24.68
CA VAL A 118 4.27 1.94 -23.52
C VAL A 118 4.75 2.97 -22.49
N THR A 119 4.73 2.60 -21.21
CA THR A 119 5.40 3.37 -20.14
C THR A 119 6.92 3.26 -20.28
N ASP A 120 7.72 4.06 -19.58
CA ASP A 120 9.17 3.82 -19.52
C ASP A 120 9.48 2.49 -18.79
N LYS A 121 10.65 1.91 -19.05
CA LYS A 121 11.14 0.71 -18.33
C LYS A 121 11.13 0.93 -16.81
N GLY A 122 10.50 0.02 -16.08
CA GLY A 122 10.33 0.13 -14.62
C GLY A 122 9.22 1.09 -14.18
N PHE A 123 8.31 1.47 -15.07
CA PHE A 123 7.11 2.26 -14.77
C PHE A 123 5.83 1.60 -15.30
N ASP A 124 5.91 0.33 -15.70
CA ASP A 124 4.82 -0.53 -16.15
C ASP A 124 4.09 -1.23 -15.00
N TYR A 125 3.85 -0.47 -13.93
CA TYR A 125 3.07 -0.93 -12.79
C TYR A 125 2.40 0.24 -12.09
N ASN A 126 1.29 -0.04 -11.41
CA ASN A 126 0.60 0.94 -10.60
C ASN A 126 1.30 1.13 -9.25
N VAL A 127 2.06 2.23 -9.13
CA VAL A 127 2.74 2.63 -7.88
C VAL A 127 1.79 2.77 -6.69
N GLY A 128 0.52 3.10 -6.96
CA GLY A 128 -0.51 3.21 -5.96
C GLY A 128 -0.98 1.87 -5.46
N ARG A 129 -1.20 0.88 -6.34
CA ARG A 129 -1.60 -0.47 -5.93
C ARG A 129 -0.57 -1.14 -5.02
N LEU A 130 0.73 -0.91 -5.25
CA LEU A 130 1.79 -1.49 -4.42
C LEU A 130 1.78 -0.96 -2.98
N ALA A 131 1.45 0.31 -2.79
CA ALA A 131 1.42 0.96 -1.48
C ALA A 131 0.02 1.10 -0.89
N TYR A 132 -1.01 0.65 -1.62
CA TYR A 132 -2.41 0.81 -1.21
C TYR A 132 -2.71 -0.11 -0.04
N LYS A 133 -3.15 0.48 1.07
CA LYS A 133 -3.72 -0.25 2.19
C LYS A 133 -5.20 0.15 2.28
N PRO A 134 -6.15 -0.73 1.94
CA PRO A 134 -7.57 -0.40 2.00
C PRO A 134 -7.96 0.02 3.42
N ASN A 135 -8.92 0.94 3.53
CA ASN A 135 -9.58 1.18 4.79
C ASN A 135 -10.46 -0.03 5.14
N LEU A 136 -9.91 -0.95 5.92
CA LEU A 136 -10.55 -2.23 6.25
C LEU A 136 -11.86 -2.08 7.03
N ASP A 137 -12.11 -0.93 7.65
CA ASP A 137 -13.36 -0.61 8.33
C ASP A 137 -14.57 -0.58 7.36
N LEU A 138 -14.32 -0.43 6.06
CA LEU A 138 -15.36 -0.43 5.00
C LEU A 138 -15.65 -1.81 4.41
N TYR A 139 -14.92 -2.85 4.82
CA TYR A 139 -15.02 -4.19 4.23
C TYR A 139 -15.68 -5.20 5.17
N PRO A 140 -16.28 -6.28 4.64
CA PRO A 140 -16.75 -7.38 5.46
C PRO A 140 -15.61 -7.94 6.33
N LYS A 141 -15.85 -8.13 7.62
CA LYS A 141 -14.81 -8.47 8.59
C LYS A 141 -14.00 -9.71 8.25
N LYS A 142 -14.64 -10.74 7.68
CA LYS A 142 -13.94 -11.95 7.22
C LYS A 142 -12.91 -11.62 6.14
N LEU A 143 -13.25 -10.75 5.20
CA LEU A 143 -12.34 -10.31 4.13
C LEU A 143 -11.23 -9.44 4.70
N ALA A 144 -11.58 -8.49 5.58
CA ALA A 144 -10.62 -7.64 6.27
C ALA A 144 -9.60 -8.45 7.11
N HIS A 145 -10.06 -9.51 7.77
CA HIS A 145 -9.21 -10.46 8.50
C HIS A 145 -8.24 -11.19 7.56
N GLN A 146 -8.72 -11.72 6.43
CA GLN A 146 -7.83 -12.35 5.44
C GLN A 146 -6.80 -11.37 4.89
N PHE A 147 -7.18 -10.11 4.67
CA PHE A 147 -6.24 -9.07 4.27
C PHE A 147 -5.13 -8.89 5.32
N ALA A 148 -5.48 -8.74 6.60
CA ALA A 148 -4.49 -8.61 7.68
C ALA A 148 -3.54 -9.82 7.77
N LYS A 149 -4.04 -11.04 7.53
CA LYS A 149 -3.21 -12.26 7.43
C LYS A 149 -2.17 -12.16 6.31
N VAL A 150 -2.60 -11.78 5.11
CA VAL A 150 -1.70 -11.60 3.96
C VAL A 150 -0.70 -10.48 4.24
N ASP A 151 -1.13 -9.39 4.89
CA ASP A 151 -0.28 -8.25 5.19
C ASP A 151 0.84 -8.61 6.21
N MET A 152 0.51 -9.36 7.27
CA MET A 152 1.48 -9.81 8.29
C MET A 152 2.37 -10.97 7.84
N THR A 153 1.91 -11.80 6.90
CA THR A 153 2.72 -12.91 6.34
C THR A 153 3.48 -12.52 5.08
N GLY A 154 3.16 -11.36 4.50
CA GLY A 154 3.65 -10.91 3.21
C GLY A 154 5.15 -10.59 3.19
N GLY A 155 5.75 -10.72 2.01
CA GLY A 155 7.17 -10.43 1.80
C GLY A 155 7.53 -8.97 2.11
N GLU A 156 6.61 -8.02 1.89
CA GLU A 156 6.81 -6.60 2.23
C GLU A 156 7.06 -6.43 3.73
N PHE A 157 6.19 -7.00 4.57
CA PHE A 157 6.34 -6.93 6.02
C PHE A 157 7.68 -7.53 6.47
N LYS A 158 8.04 -8.71 5.96
CA LYS A 158 9.32 -9.37 6.31
C LYS A 158 10.53 -8.54 5.90
N GLN A 159 10.51 -7.94 4.71
CA GLN A 159 11.59 -7.09 4.24
C GLN A 159 11.72 -5.81 5.07
N VAL A 160 10.59 -5.17 5.40
CA VAL A 160 10.59 -3.97 6.25
C VAL A 160 11.09 -4.30 7.64
N TYR A 161 10.63 -5.39 8.26
CA TYR A 161 11.10 -5.82 9.56
C TYR A 161 12.63 -5.98 9.58
N ARG A 162 13.19 -6.74 8.62
CA ARG A 162 14.65 -6.94 8.52
C ARG A 162 15.41 -5.63 8.32
N LEU A 163 14.88 -4.72 7.48
CA LEU A 163 15.49 -3.42 7.26
C LEU A 163 15.55 -2.59 8.56
N LEU A 164 14.49 -2.64 9.38
CA LEU A 164 14.45 -1.98 10.69
C LEU A 164 15.39 -2.67 11.69
N GLU A 165 15.43 -3.99 11.67
CA GLU A 165 16.29 -4.81 12.51
C GLU A 165 17.78 -4.53 12.24
N ASP A 166 18.21 -4.59 10.97
CA ASP A 166 19.58 -4.28 10.53
C ASP A 166 20.02 -2.86 10.93
N LYS A 167 19.06 -1.93 11.00
CA LYS A 167 19.28 -0.54 11.44
C LYS A 167 19.41 -0.39 12.95
N ILE A 168 18.71 -1.21 13.73
CA ILE A 168 18.65 -1.06 15.20
C ILE A 168 19.71 -1.91 15.89
N ILE A 169 19.91 -3.15 15.43
CA ILE A 169 20.82 -4.12 16.06
C ILE A 169 22.21 -3.53 16.35
N PRO A 170 22.87 -2.84 15.40
CA PRO A 170 24.21 -2.27 15.65
C PRO A 170 24.25 -1.26 16.80
N HIS A 171 23.12 -0.64 17.13
CA HIS A 171 23.02 0.38 18.17
C HIS A 171 22.29 -0.11 19.44
N LEU A 172 21.96 -1.40 19.55
CA LEU A 172 21.23 -1.92 20.71
C LEU A 172 22.00 -1.76 22.02
N GLN A 173 23.33 -1.88 22.00
CA GLN A 173 24.15 -1.71 23.19
C GLN A 173 24.08 -0.27 23.72
N GLU A 174 24.20 0.71 22.82
CA GLU A 174 24.02 2.13 23.13
C GLU A 174 22.60 2.36 23.66
N TYR A 175 21.59 1.88 22.94
CA TYR A 175 20.18 2.00 23.32
C TYR A 175 19.90 1.45 24.72
N ARG A 176 20.46 0.28 25.06
CA ARG A 176 20.26 -0.36 26.38
C ARG A 176 20.88 0.45 27.52
N ALA A 177 21.97 1.18 27.26
CA ALA A 177 22.66 2.02 28.23
C ALA A 177 21.97 3.38 28.49
N LEU A 178 21.10 3.83 27.59
CA LEU A 178 20.38 5.11 27.72
C LEU A 178 19.38 5.13 28.88
N LYS A 179 19.14 6.31 29.46
CA LYS A 179 18.04 6.52 30.40
C LYS A 179 16.70 6.53 29.66
N SER A 180 15.61 6.26 30.39
CA SER A 180 14.26 6.17 29.79
C SER A 180 13.87 7.38 28.93
N GLN A 181 14.29 8.60 29.33
CA GLN A 181 13.96 9.83 28.62
C GLN A 181 14.77 10.00 27.31
N GLU A 182 15.95 9.39 27.24
CA GLU A 182 16.87 9.48 26.10
C GLU A 182 16.56 8.42 25.04
N LYS A 183 15.98 7.28 25.45
CA LYS A 183 15.56 6.20 24.56
C LYS A 183 14.56 6.66 23.49
N ASP A 184 13.57 7.46 23.87
CA ASP A 184 12.59 7.98 22.91
C ASP A 184 13.24 8.92 21.89
N VAL A 185 14.20 9.74 22.31
CA VAL A 185 14.95 10.65 21.41
C VAL A 185 15.79 9.84 20.43
N PHE A 186 16.47 8.81 20.93
CA PHE A 186 17.28 7.89 20.14
C PHE A 186 16.45 7.18 19.04
N LEU A 187 15.31 6.58 19.42
CA LEU A 187 14.45 5.89 18.45
C LEU A 187 13.83 6.85 17.43
N ARG A 188 13.51 8.10 17.85
CA ARG A 188 13.05 9.14 16.92
C ARG A 188 14.10 9.47 15.87
N LYS A 189 15.39 9.52 16.23
CA LYS A 189 16.48 9.77 15.27
C LYS A 189 16.58 8.65 14.23
N ILE A 190 16.56 7.38 14.67
CA ILE A 190 16.55 6.23 13.76
C ILE A 190 15.36 6.29 12.80
N ARG A 191 14.17 6.63 13.31
CA ARG A 191 12.96 6.79 12.49
C ARG A 191 13.09 7.90 11.45
N SER A 192 13.62 9.05 11.86
CA SER A 192 13.84 10.20 10.98
C SER A 192 14.81 9.87 9.84
N GLU A 193 15.78 9.00 10.06
CA GLU A 193 16.70 8.54 9.00
C GLU A 193 16.07 7.54 8.03
N LEU A 194 14.95 6.91 8.40
CA LEU A 194 14.26 5.93 7.57
C LEU A 194 13.21 6.56 6.66
N GLU A 195 12.52 7.63 7.08
CA GLU A 195 11.54 8.41 6.31
C GLU A 195 10.39 7.61 5.63
N ARG A 196 10.07 6.39 6.10
CA ARG A 196 9.16 5.50 5.33
C ARG A 196 7.71 5.46 5.79
N ASN A 197 7.39 5.81 7.04
CA ASN A 197 6.02 5.81 7.59
C ASN A 197 5.24 4.53 7.28
N PHE A 198 5.90 3.37 7.39
CA PHE A 198 5.27 2.10 7.06
C PHE A 198 4.13 1.79 8.02
N LYS A 199 3.04 1.24 7.48
CA LYS A 199 1.88 0.78 8.24
C LYS A 199 1.38 -0.53 7.66
N PHE A 200 1.13 -1.48 8.54
CA PHE A 200 0.59 -2.79 8.19
C PHE A 200 -0.65 -3.07 9.02
N ALA A 201 -1.64 -3.74 8.43
CA ALA A 201 -2.84 -4.19 9.12
C ALA A 201 -2.49 -5.42 9.97
N ALA A 202 -2.25 -5.22 11.27
CA ALA A 202 -1.89 -6.30 12.18
C ALA A 202 -3.08 -7.22 12.53
N GLY A 203 -4.30 -6.71 12.41
CA GLY A 203 -5.51 -7.46 12.67
C GLY A 203 -6.75 -6.60 12.61
N VAL A 204 -7.90 -7.26 12.72
CA VAL A 204 -9.22 -6.64 12.67
C VAL A 204 -10.01 -7.09 13.89
N LEU A 205 -10.68 -6.15 14.55
CA LEU A 205 -11.45 -6.42 15.76
C LEU A 205 -12.89 -6.82 15.41
N THR A 206 -13.43 -7.80 16.13
CA THR A 206 -14.85 -8.14 16.08
C THR A 206 -15.69 -7.10 16.82
N ASP A 207 -17.02 -7.08 16.61
CA ASP A 207 -17.87 -6.11 17.35
C ASP A 207 -17.85 -6.38 18.85
N GLU A 208 -17.82 -7.66 19.23
CA GLU A 208 -17.67 -8.08 20.62
C GLU A 208 -16.36 -7.55 21.22
N THR A 209 -15.23 -7.72 20.52
CA THR A 209 -13.94 -7.21 20.96
C THR A 209 -13.95 -5.69 21.08
N LYS A 210 -14.53 -4.98 20.10
CA LYS A 210 -14.68 -3.52 20.12
C LYS A 210 -15.49 -3.03 21.31
N GLN A 211 -16.60 -3.71 21.62
CA GLN A 211 -17.44 -3.41 22.79
C GLN A 211 -16.68 -3.62 24.11
N ILE A 212 -15.93 -4.72 24.23
CA ILE A 212 -15.14 -5.02 25.44
C ILE A 212 -14.08 -3.94 25.71
N ILE A 213 -13.43 -3.43 24.65
CA ILE A 213 -12.32 -2.48 24.79
C ILE A 213 -12.75 -1.02 24.62
N GLY A 214 -14.01 -0.76 24.26
CA GLY A 214 -14.59 0.58 24.11
C GLY A 214 -14.01 1.38 22.94
N THR A 215 -13.87 0.77 21.76
CA THR A 215 -13.40 1.46 20.55
C THR A 215 -14.37 1.30 19.38
N GLU A 216 -14.47 2.34 18.54
CA GLU A 216 -15.20 2.29 17.26
C GLU A 216 -14.30 1.81 16.11
N LEU A 217 -12.97 1.88 16.28
CA LEU A 217 -12.00 1.49 15.26
C LEU A 217 -12.02 -0.03 15.06
N THR A 218 -12.08 -0.44 13.80
CA THR A 218 -12.12 -1.87 13.45
C THR A 218 -10.72 -2.41 13.15
N THR A 219 -9.84 -1.59 12.59
CA THR A 219 -8.48 -2.00 12.19
C THR A 219 -7.42 -1.69 13.24
N VAL A 220 -6.56 -2.67 13.53
CA VAL A 220 -5.35 -2.48 14.35
C VAL A 220 -4.16 -2.31 13.41
N TRP A 221 -3.54 -1.13 13.44
CA TRP A 221 -2.38 -0.80 12.61
C TRP A 221 -1.07 -1.00 13.38
N LEU A 222 -0.11 -1.66 12.74
CA LEU A 222 1.26 -1.77 13.20
C LEU A 222 2.14 -0.85 12.36
N SER A 223 2.68 0.19 13.00
CA SER A 223 3.59 1.14 12.38
C SER A 223 5.05 0.74 12.51
N ASP A 224 5.91 1.30 11.65
CA ASP A 224 7.36 1.29 11.82
C ASP A 224 7.81 1.78 13.21
N ASP A 225 7.18 2.82 13.78
CA ASP A 225 7.47 3.31 15.14
C ASP A 225 7.25 2.22 16.20
N SER A 226 6.16 1.46 16.07
CA SER A 226 5.86 0.34 16.96
C SER A 226 6.86 -0.80 16.77
N LEU A 227 7.21 -1.13 15.52
CA LEU A 227 8.19 -2.16 15.19
C LEU A 227 9.58 -1.82 15.73
N VAL A 228 10.06 -0.61 15.51
CA VAL A 228 11.35 -0.11 16.01
C VAL A 228 11.43 -0.27 17.54
N LYS A 229 10.37 0.10 18.25
CA LYS A 229 10.28 -0.09 19.71
C LYS A 229 10.28 -1.57 20.10
N GLN A 230 9.52 -2.42 19.40
CA GLN A 230 9.49 -3.85 19.70
C GLN A 230 10.86 -4.49 19.49
N ILE A 231 11.52 -4.25 18.36
CA ILE A 231 12.86 -4.74 18.07
C ILE A 231 13.84 -4.27 19.15
N ALA A 232 13.84 -2.97 19.46
CA ALA A 232 14.75 -2.41 20.46
C ALA A 232 14.58 -3.01 21.88
N HIS A 233 13.34 -3.39 22.25
CA HIS A 233 13.02 -3.92 23.57
C HIS A 233 13.05 -5.45 23.68
N ARG A 234 12.84 -6.17 22.57
CA ARG A 234 12.57 -7.61 22.56
C ARG A 234 13.47 -8.40 21.61
N GLU A 235 14.53 -7.78 21.09
CA GLU A 235 15.55 -8.52 20.32
C GLU A 235 15.99 -9.79 21.09
N GLY A 236 16.08 -10.91 20.37
CA GLY A 236 16.36 -12.23 20.91
C GLY A 236 15.17 -12.96 21.57
N GLN A 237 14.01 -12.31 21.74
CA GLN A 237 12.80 -12.92 22.33
C GLN A 237 11.63 -13.04 21.35
N PHE A 238 11.60 -12.22 20.30
CA PHE A 238 10.49 -12.12 19.36
C PHE A 238 11.01 -11.70 17.98
N GLY A 239 10.88 -12.58 16.99
CA GLY A 239 11.27 -12.35 15.61
C GLY A 239 10.13 -11.93 14.69
N VAL A 240 10.44 -11.89 13.40
CA VAL A 240 9.49 -11.52 12.33
C VAL A 240 8.38 -12.56 12.14
N ASP A 241 8.68 -13.84 12.36
CA ASP A 241 7.76 -14.94 12.07
C ASP A 241 6.66 -15.05 13.13
N GLU A 242 6.84 -14.47 14.30
CA GLU A 242 5.86 -14.45 15.37
C GLU A 242 4.73 -13.43 15.11
N TYR A 243 4.93 -12.45 14.23
CA TYR A 243 3.88 -11.49 13.86
C TYR A 243 2.74 -12.12 13.06
N VAL A 244 2.95 -13.31 12.47
CA VAL A 244 1.93 -14.02 11.67
C VAL A 244 0.69 -14.40 12.48
N ILE A 245 0.82 -14.48 13.80
CA ILE A 245 -0.28 -14.85 14.70
C ILE A 245 -1.16 -13.66 15.08
N LEU A 246 -0.68 -12.41 14.90
CA LEU A 246 -1.40 -11.21 15.34
C LEU A 246 -2.82 -11.10 14.77
N PRO A 247 -3.06 -11.35 13.46
CA PRO A 247 -4.41 -11.25 12.91
C PRO A 247 -5.37 -12.19 13.62
N GLU A 248 -4.93 -13.42 13.91
CA GLU A 248 -5.73 -14.44 14.58
C GLU A 248 -6.00 -14.10 16.06
N ILE A 249 -5.01 -13.60 16.78
CA ILE A 249 -5.18 -13.18 18.19
C ILE A 249 -6.14 -12.01 18.30
N LEU A 250 -6.06 -11.04 17.38
CA LEU A 250 -6.89 -9.84 17.41
C LEU A 250 -8.32 -10.10 16.94
N PHE A 251 -8.51 -11.01 15.98
CA PHE A 251 -9.83 -11.34 15.43
C PHE A 251 -10.64 -12.29 16.33
N SER A 252 -9.98 -13.22 17.03
CA SER A 252 -10.67 -14.17 17.91
C SER A 252 -9.83 -14.46 19.15
N PRO A 253 -9.69 -13.48 20.07
CA PRO A 253 -9.02 -13.70 21.35
C PRO A 253 -9.84 -14.64 22.23
N GLU A 254 -9.18 -15.53 22.96
CA GLU A 254 -9.84 -16.32 24.02
C GLU A 254 -10.08 -15.48 25.27
N LYS A 255 -9.12 -14.58 25.59
CA LYS A 255 -9.22 -13.69 26.74
C LYS A 255 -8.65 -12.33 26.39
N ILE A 256 -9.33 -11.29 26.85
CA ILE A 256 -8.86 -9.91 26.82
C ILE A 256 -8.67 -9.45 28.27
N LYS A 257 -7.48 -8.99 28.61
CA LYS A 257 -7.16 -8.41 29.93
C LYS A 257 -6.79 -6.94 29.78
N SER A 258 -7.29 -6.10 30.66
CA SER A 258 -6.85 -4.71 30.78
C SER A 258 -5.88 -4.58 31.96
N LYS A 259 -4.70 -4.02 31.70
CA LYS A 259 -3.70 -3.72 32.74
C LYS A 259 -3.77 -2.25 33.18
N LYS A 260 -4.18 -1.35 32.28
CA LYS A 260 -4.47 0.09 32.47
C LYS A 260 -5.46 0.53 31.37
N VAL A 261 -6.03 1.74 31.48
CA VAL A 261 -7.03 2.31 30.54
C VAL A 261 -6.65 2.13 29.06
N LEU A 262 -5.35 2.13 28.71
CA LEU A 262 -4.86 1.99 27.32
C LEU A 262 -3.90 0.81 27.10
N ILE A 263 -3.79 -0.12 28.07
CA ILE A 263 -2.88 -1.27 27.96
C ILE A 263 -3.72 -2.54 28.03
N LEU A 264 -3.95 -3.13 26.87
CA LEU A 264 -4.74 -4.33 26.67
C LEU A 264 -3.83 -5.52 26.35
N SER A 265 -4.23 -6.71 26.76
CA SER A 265 -3.55 -7.96 26.45
C SER A 265 -4.56 -8.93 25.86
N PHE A 266 -4.31 -9.30 24.61
CA PHE A 266 -5.08 -10.30 23.87
C PHE A 266 -4.36 -11.64 24.01
N ILE A 267 -5.10 -12.67 24.43
CA ILE A 267 -4.54 -13.98 24.73
C ILE A 267 -5.31 -15.00 23.91
N ARG A 268 -4.56 -15.88 23.24
CA ARG A 268 -5.06 -17.06 22.54
C ARG A 268 -4.04 -18.17 22.76
N GLN A 269 -4.49 -19.38 23.13
CA GLN A 269 -3.59 -20.51 23.21
C GLN A 269 -3.19 -20.91 21.78
N SER A 270 -1.88 -21.07 21.57
CA SER A 270 -1.38 -21.57 20.29
C SER A 270 -1.80 -23.02 20.16
N THR A 271 -2.78 -23.33 19.30
CA THR A 271 -2.84 -24.67 18.70
C THR A 271 -1.57 -24.78 17.87
N VAL A 272 -0.64 -25.62 18.32
CA VAL A 272 0.52 -26.01 17.53
C VAL A 272 0.00 -26.40 16.15
N LEU A 273 0.42 -25.67 15.11
CA LEU A 273 0.33 -26.18 13.76
C LEU A 273 1.39 -27.27 13.71
N ASP A 274 0.97 -28.50 13.96
CA ASP A 274 1.79 -29.68 13.69
C ASP A 274 2.18 -29.61 12.20
N THR A 275 3.43 -29.27 11.95
CA THR A 275 4.12 -29.52 10.68
C THR A 275 4.51 -30.98 10.59
#